data_AF-C1BXM4-F1
#
_entry.id   AF-C1BXM4-F1
#
_cell.length_a   1.000
_cell.length_b   1.000
_cell.length_c   1.000
_cell.angle_alpha   90.00
_cell.angle_beta   90.00
_cell.angle_gamma   90.00
#
_symmetry.space_group_name_H-M   'P 1'
#
loop_
_entity.id
_entity.type
_entity.pdbx_description
1 polymer ?
#
loop_
_entity_poly.entity_id
_entity_poly.type
_entity_poly.pdbx_seq_one_letter_code
_entity_poly.pdbx_strand_id
1 'polypeptide(L)'
;MPAKGPLQSVQVFGRKKTATAVAHCKRGNGLIEVNGRPLEMIEPATLQYKLLEPVLLLGKERFAGVDIRVRVKGVDMSHRSMPSVSQSPKPWLHTIRNMWMKRPRRRSRTY
;
A
#
# COMPACT_ATOMS: atom_id res chain seq x y z
N MET A 1 -1.86 -16.90 35.45
CA MET A 1 -1.09 -16.30 34.33
C MET A 1 -1.94 -15.17 33.76
N PRO A 2 -1.51 -13.89 33.78
CA PRO A 2 -2.32 -12.84 33.17
C PRO A 2 -2.45 -13.14 31.67
N ALA A 3 -3.69 -13.19 31.18
CA ALA A 3 -3.96 -13.34 29.75
C ALA A 3 -3.30 -12.18 29.00
N LYS A 4 -2.57 -12.46 27.92
CA LYS A 4 -2.04 -11.43 27.03
C LYS A 4 -3.23 -10.57 26.58
N GLY A 5 -3.25 -9.31 26.99
CA GLY A 5 -4.22 -8.33 26.49
C GLY A 5 -4.19 -8.25 24.96
N PRO A 6 -5.22 -7.66 24.33
CA PRO A 6 -5.31 -7.58 22.87
C PRO A 6 -4.01 -7.01 22.31
N LEU A 7 -3.37 -7.77 21.42
CA LEU A 7 -2.13 -7.36 20.78
C LEU A 7 -2.42 -6.10 19.95
N GLN A 8 -1.93 -4.96 20.43
CA GLN A 8 -2.06 -3.69 19.72
C GLN A 8 -1.16 -3.73 18.49
N SER A 9 -1.75 -4.15 17.38
CA SER A 9 -1.09 -4.24 16.08
C SER A 9 -1.96 -3.59 15.02
N VAL A 10 -1.32 -2.82 14.15
CA VAL A 10 -1.96 -2.19 13.00
C VAL A 10 -1.36 -2.80 11.75
N GLN A 11 -2.21 -3.22 10.81
CA GLN A 11 -1.78 -3.67 9.49
C GLN A 11 -2.30 -2.67 8.45
N VAL A 12 -1.39 -2.15 7.64
CA VAL A 12 -1.72 -1.27 6.51
C VAL A 12 -1.15 -1.85 5.22
N PHE A 13 -1.80 -1.54 4.11
CA PHE A 13 -1.32 -1.91 2.79
C PHE A 13 -1.17 -0.66 1.92
N GLY A 14 -0.12 -0.65 1.10
CA GLY A 14 0.12 0.34 0.06
C GLY A 14 0.24 -0.37 -1.28
N ARG A 15 -0.41 0.17 -2.32
CA ARG A 15 -0.29 -0.36 -3.68
C ARG A 15 0.22 0.73 -4.59
N LYS A 16 1.27 0.41 -5.36
CA LYS A 16 1.82 1.28 -6.41
C LYS A 16 2.01 0.42 -7.66
N LYS A 17 1.25 0.73 -8.71
CA LYS A 17 1.23 -0.08 -9.94
C LYS A 17 0.94 -1.57 -9.62
N THR A 18 1.87 -2.46 -9.94
CA THR A 18 1.80 -3.90 -9.69
C THR A 18 2.40 -4.29 -8.34
N ALA A 19 3.08 -3.37 -7.65
CA ALA A 19 3.70 -3.63 -6.36
C ALA A 19 2.73 -3.40 -5.20
N THR A 20 2.73 -4.35 -4.27
CA THR A 20 1.94 -4.32 -3.04
C THR A 20 2.87 -4.41 -1.85
N ALA A 21 2.85 -3.38 -1.00
CA ALA A 21 3.52 -3.34 0.28
C ALA A 21 2.50 -3.58 1.40
N VAL A 22 2.85 -4.43 2.36
CA VAL A 22 2.07 -4.67 3.57
C VAL A 22 2.96 -4.34 4.75
N ALA A 23 2.57 -3.37 5.57
CA ALA A 23 3.28 -2.99 6.77
C ALA A 23 2.49 -3.43 8.00
N HIS A 24 3.20 -4.06 8.94
CA HIS A 24 2.68 -4.46 10.23
C HIS A 24 3.40 -3.65 11.29
N CYS A 25 2.65 -2.83 12.02
CA CYS A 25 3.15 -2.03 13.13
C CYS A 25 2.69 -2.66 14.44
N LYS A 26 3.62 -2.87 15.37
CA LYS A 26 3.37 -3.36 16.73
C LYS A 26 4.10 -2.45 17.72
N ARG A 27 3.65 -2.40 18.97
CA ARG A 27 4.45 -1.78 20.04
C ARG A 27 5.76 -2.57 20.22
N GLY A 28 6.87 -1.86 20.31
CA GLY A 28 8.19 -2.48 20.33
C GLY A 28 9.33 -1.48 20.55
N ASN A 29 10.52 -1.82 20.06
CA ASN A 29 11.78 -1.14 20.36
C ASN A 29 12.28 -0.23 19.22
N GLY A 30 11.46 0.02 18.21
CA GLY A 30 11.85 0.87 17.07
C GLY A 30 12.53 0.12 15.93
N LEU A 31 12.33 -1.19 15.84
CA LEU A 31 12.91 -2.00 14.78
C LEU A 31 12.14 -1.79 13.46
N ILE A 32 12.82 -1.34 12.41
CA ILE A 32 12.25 -1.17 11.07
C ILE A 32 12.92 -2.14 10.09
N GLU A 33 12.13 -3.09 9.58
CA GLU A 33 12.59 -4.11 8.65
C GLU A 33 11.75 -4.11 7.38
N VAL A 34 12.40 -4.21 6.22
CA VAL A 34 11.74 -4.41 4.93
C VAL A 34 12.20 -5.73 4.35
N ASN A 35 11.24 -6.61 4.03
CA ASN A 35 11.49 -7.97 3.55
C ASN A 35 12.44 -8.78 4.46
N GLY A 36 12.41 -8.52 5.77
CA GLY A 36 13.27 -9.19 6.75
C GLY A 36 14.71 -8.70 6.78
N ARG A 37 15.03 -7.57 6.11
CA ARG A 37 16.33 -6.90 6.17
C ARG A 37 16.20 -5.55 6.86
N PRO A 38 17.17 -5.13 7.68
CA PRO A 38 17.18 -3.80 8.28
C PRO A 38 17.37 -2.75 7.18
N LEU A 39 16.83 -1.55 7.41
CA LEU A 39 16.80 -0.48 6.42
C LEU A 39 18.18 -0.10 5.85
N GLU A 40 19.22 -0.26 6.64
CA GLU A 40 20.61 0.09 6.31
C GLU A 40 21.26 -0.88 5.32
N MET A 41 20.83 -2.15 5.29
CA MET A 41 21.39 -3.19 4.42
C MET A 41 20.57 -3.40 3.13
N ILE A 42 19.67 -2.47 2.80
CA ILE A 42 18.85 -2.57 1.59
C ILE A 42 19.62 -1.97 0.40
N GLU A 43 20.07 -2.83 -0.50
CA GLU A 43 20.46 -2.42 -1.84
C GLU A 43 19.24 -2.41 -2.78
N PRO A 44 19.15 -1.49 -3.76
CA PRO A 44 20.07 -0.41 -4.11
C PRO A 44 19.87 0.90 -3.31
N ALA A 45 20.91 1.72 -3.18
CA ALA A 45 20.92 2.95 -2.38
C ALA A 45 19.77 3.93 -2.69
N THR A 46 19.33 4.03 -3.94
CA THR A 46 18.20 4.89 -4.34
C THR A 46 16.88 4.50 -3.66
N LEU A 47 16.68 3.20 -3.41
CA LEU A 47 15.49 2.71 -2.71
C LEU A 47 15.62 2.96 -1.20
N GLN A 48 16.83 2.84 -0.66
CA GLN A 48 17.12 3.14 0.74
C GLN A 48 16.75 4.58 1.11
N TYR A 49 17.14 5.57 0.29
CA TYR A 49 16.78 6.98 0.54
C TYR A 49 15.27 7.21 0.59
N LYS A 50 14.51 6.58 -0.31
CA LYS A 50 13.04 6.68 -0.32
C LYS A 50 12.39 6.05 0.92
N LEU A 51 13.00 5.00 1.47
CA LEU A 51 12.51 4.37 2.70
C LEU A 51 12.88 5.19 3.95
N LEU A 52 14.00 5.92 3.92
CA LEU A 52 14.46 6.78 5.01
C LEU A 52 13.69 8.10 5.10
N GLU A 53 13.16 8.62 3.99
CA GLU A 53 12.39 9.88 3.94
C GLU A 53 11.35 10.03 5.08
N PRO A 54 10.44 9.07 5.33
CA PRO A 54 9.46 9.21 6.43
C PRO A 54 10.11 9.23 7.82
N VAL A 55 11.24 8.53 8.02
CA VAL A 55 11.96 8.50 9.30
C VAL A 55 12.69 9.83 9.53
N LEU A 56 13.28 10.39 8.47
CA LEU A 56 13.95 11.68 8.50
C LEU A 56 12.95 12.83 8.70
N LEU A 57 11.77 12.75 8.08
CA LEU A 57 10.75 13.79 8.16
C LEU A 57 10.06 13.84 9.53
N LEU A 58 9.74 12.67 10.11
CA LEU A 58 9.00 12.58 11.37
C LEU A 58 9.90 12.49 12.62
N GLY A 59 11.20 12.24 12.42
CA GLY A 59 12.17 12.04 13.50
C GLY A 59 12.18 10.61 14.06
N LYS A 60 13.37 10.13 14.45
CA LYS A 60 13.57 8.78 15.01
C LYS A 60 12.82 8.56 16.34
N GLU A 61 12.61 9.63 17.10
CA GLU A 61 11.89 9.62 18.38
C GLU A 61 10.47 9.05 18.30
N ARG A 62 9.75 9.31 17.19
CA ARG A 62 8.39 8.82 16.99
C ARG A 62 8.34 7.32 16.70
N PHE A 63 9.44 6.75 16.22
CA PHE A 63 9.54 5.35 15.88
C PHE A 63 10.11 4.48 17.01
N ALA A 64 10.77 5.07 18.01
CA ALA A 64 11.44 4.34 19.10
C ALA A 64 10.52 3.39 19.91
N GLY A 65 9.20 3.64 19.94
CA GLY A 65 8.22 2.80 20.65
C GLY A 65 7.45 1.79 19.78
N VAL A 66 7.77 1.69 18.48
CA VAL A 66 7.03 0.85 17.53
C VAL A 66 7.95 0.03 16.62
N ASP A 67 7.69 -1.26 16.51
CA ASP A 67 8.34 -2.13 15.53
C ASP A 67 7.50 -2.17 14.25
N ILE A 68 8.14 -1.93 13.12
CA ILE A 68 7.52 -1.88 11.80
C ILE A 68 8.16 -2.94 10.90
N ARG A 69 7.33 -3.87 10.44
CA ARG A 69 7.73 -4.89 9.46
C ARG A 69 7.00 -4.70 8.15
N VAL A 70 7.74 -4.41 7.10
CA VAL A 70 7.18 -4.21 5.76
C VAL A 70 7.53 -5.40 4.89
N ARG A 71 6.53 -5.97 4.20
CA ARG A 71 6.70 -6.98 3.16
C ARG A 71 6.24 -6.41 1.84
N VAL A 72 7.10 -6.43 0.84
CA VAL A 72 6.78 -5.94 -0.51
C VAL A 72 6.79 -7.12 -1.47
N LYS A 73 5.72 -7.23 -2.26
CA LYS A 73 5.61 -8.19 -3.35
C LYS A 73 5.30 -7.45 -4.65
N GLY A 74 6.03 -7.78 -5.72
CA GLY A 74 5.85 -7.21 -7.07
C GLY A 74 7.16 -6.76 -7.72
N VAL A 75 7.12 -6.59 -9.04
CA VAL A 75 8.26 -6.14 -9.87
C VAL A 75 8.20 -4.64 -10.12
N ASP A 76 8.59 -3.81 -9.15
CA ASP A 76 8.84 -2.38 -9.40
C ASP A 76 10.12 -1.88 -8.74
N MET A 77 11.26 -2.40 -9.22
CA MET A 77 12.56 -1.83 -8.87
C MET A 77 12.75 -0.47 -9.58
N SER A 78 12.21 0.57 -8.97
CA SER A 78 12.87 1.88 -8.87
C SER A 78 12.99 2.81 -10.11
N HIS A 79 12.67 2.42 -11.36
CA HIS A 79 13.08 3.24 -12.54
C HIS A 79 12.07 3.70 -13.63
N ARG A 80 10.76 3.43 -13.58
CA ARG A 80 9.86 3.97 -14.64
C ARG A 80 8.52 4.45 -14.12
N SER A 81 8.43 5.70 -13.67
CA SER A 81 7.31 6.61 -13.97
C SER A 81 7.49 7.94 -13.25
N MET A 82 8.21 8.86 -13.88
CA MET A 82 7.58 10.17 -14.03
C MET A 82 6.50 9.97 -15.09
N PRO A 83 5.21 10.26 -14.85
CA PRO A 83 4.38 10.64 -15.97
C PRO A 83 5.04 11.91 -16.53
N SER A 84 5.66 11.80 -17.71
CA SER A 84 5.88 13.00 -18.51
C SER A 84 4.53 13.69 -18.62
N VAL A 85 4.53 14.99 -18.32
CA VAL A 85 3.44 15.89 -18.65
C VAL A 85 3.05 15.62 -20.10
N SER A 86 1.93 14.93 -20.29
CA SER A 86 1.13 15.01 -21.49
C SER A 86 -0.17 15.63 -21.02
N GLN A 87 -0.25 16.95 -21.17
CA GLN A 87 -1.53 17.64 -21.18
C GLN A 87 -2.41 16.95 -22.21
N SER A 88 -3.46 16.29 -21.74
CA SER A 88 -4.61 15.92 -22.53
C SER A 88 -5.79 15.86 -21.58
N PRO A 89 -6.57 16.95 -21.44
CA PRO A 89 -7.86 16.86 -20.78
C PRO A 89 -8.74 16.01 -21.69
N LYS A 90 -9.03 14.76 -21.29
CA LYS A 90 -10.11 14.01 -21.92
C LYS A 90 -11.37 14.25 -21.09
N PRO A 91 -12.40 14.91 -21.68
CA PRO A 91 -13.74 14.99 -21.11
C PRO A 91 -14.42 13.62 -21.30
N TRP A 92 -15.75 13.55 -21.25
CA TRP A 92 -16.60 12.35 -21.41
C TRP A 92 -16.98 11.70 -20.06
N LEU A 93 -18.15 11.91 -19.46
CA LEU A 93 -19.52 12.01 -20.02
C LEU A 93 -19.92 10.83 -20.93
N HIS A 94 -19.33 9.65 -20.75
CA HIS A 94 -19.79 8.40 -21.41
C HIS A 94 -20.34 7.33 -20.46
N THR A 95 -20.24 7.56 -19.15
CA THR A 95 -20.75 6.62 -18.14
C THR A 95 -22.26 6.78 -17.84
N ILE A 96 -22.91 7.84 -18.35
CA ILE A 96 -24.35 8.09 -18.13
C ILE A 96 -25.23 7.54 -19.28
N ARG A 97 -24.69 6.74 -20.21
CA ARG A 97 -25.49 6.18 -21.32
C ARG A 97 -25.81 4.67 -21.22
N ASN A 98 -25.32 3.97 -20.19
CA ASN A 98 -25.60 2.54 -20.01
C ASN A 98 -26.53 2.21 -18.83
N MET A 99 -27.18 3.23 -18.24
CA MET A 99 -28.18 3.04 -17.18
C MET A 99 -29.61 2.80 -17.69
N TRP A 100 -29.78 2.64 -19.02
CA TRP A 100 -31.10 2.43 -19.63
C TRP A 100 -31.00 1.43 -20.79
N MET A 101 -30.83 0.14 -20.47
CA MET A 101 -31.29 -1.01 -21.29
C MET A 101 -30.84 -2.31 -20.63
N LYS A 102 -31.66 -2.86 -19.71
CA LYS A 102 -31.98 -4.30 -19.62
C LYS A 102 -33.29 -4.49 -18.85
N ARG A 103 -34.39 -4.64 -19.61
CA ARG A 103 -35.69 -5.11 -19.11
C ARG A 103 -35.55 -6.58 -18.65
N PRO A 104 -36.08 -6.99 -17.48
CA PRO A 104 -36.16 -8.40 -17.13
C PRO A 104 -37.25 -9.10 -17.95
N ARG A 105 -36.87 -10.16 -18.66
CA ARG A 105 -37.75 -11.09 -19.37
C ARG A 105 -38.40 -12.03 -18.35
N ARG A 106 -39.67 -11.77 -17.98
CA ARG A 106 -40.49 -12.73 -17.21
C ARG A 106 -40.86 -13.91 -18.11
N ARG A 107 -40.43 -15.13 -17.74
CA ARG A 107 -40.97 -16.37 -18.30
C ARG A 107 -40.94 -17.46 -17.22
N SER A 108 -42.12 -17.79 -16.72
CA SER A 108 -42.42 -18.97 -15.92
C SER A 108 -43.92 -18.94 -15.63
N ARG A 109 -44.72 -19.99 -15.67
CA ARG A 109 -44.66 -21.37 -16.18
C ARG A 109 -46.10 -21.84 -15.91
N THR A 110 -46.78 -22.42 -16.89
CA THR A 110 -48.13 -22.99 -16.75
C THR A 110 -48.14 -24.15 -15.76
N TYR A 111 -49.17 -24.22 -14.92
CA TYR A 111 -50.05 -25.37 -14.73
C TYR A 111 -51.46 -24.86 -14.44
#